data_AF-A0A7H8KZT2-F1
#
_entry.id   AF-A0A7H8KZT2-F1
#
_cell.length_a   1.000
_cell.length_b   1.000
_cell.length_c   1.000
_cell.angle_alpha   90.00
_cell.angle_beta   90.00
_cell.angle_gamma   90.00
#
_symmetry.space_group_name_H-M   'P 1'
#
loop_
_entity.id
_entity.type
_entity.pdbx_description
1 polymer ?
#
loop_
_entity_poly.entity_id
_entity_poly.type
_entity_poly.pdbx_seq_one_letter_code
_entity_poly.pdbx_strand_id
1 'polypeptide(L)'
;MPFHISVELLEPLYQATAMDGEKAEWPPHPARLFCALVAHADLDDTAHRMALTWLEAQEPPAVTVPVRPMEAEHPRAAWVVTNTVDPKKVTHGLLPGRTAGGVPRAWAQKTLSGTRMVFSWAAEPGEELTPVLKELAHRVPYFGRSTGAGLLDAWCGPDEPGDEEGRRQRWRPAPTGQYLRGSRPIRVPYRGYLAWLEEAFEEQGPAWSQSLTRHYLDPDHDDRPETPVVDGPFDDLLTFSFAPGVVLDARWTLELTGRLRSMVMGTLEAMGHDVEAMTTVHGHKNSPDGPRPVAYLALPFTGHRHADGRLRGLGIALPREMPRQDRKALLAALLRHDGGLRWIRQADGEPLDLVRVSPADQDSWPQTVQPGTWQGPSTVWTTVLPMVLDRFPKKYDEATWAHSVAASCVAAGLPEPAQVQVSPRYGLTPGAPGVDGFPVRRKLGERPLPSCHVRLTFPAPVTGPVVLGSKKNFGLGLCRPEPGFQEDDQ
;
A
#
# COMPACT_ATOMS: atom_id res chain seq x y z
N MET A 1 10.64 -14.80 34.67
CA MET A 1 10.96 -15.45 33.37
C MET A 1 10.07 -14.87 32.28
N PRO A 2 10.48 -14.83 31.00
CA PRO A 2 9.59 -14.34 29.94
C PRO A 2 8.40 -15.30 29.75
N PHE A 3 7.27 -14.74 29.33
CA PHE A 3 6.03 -15.46 29.11
C PHE A 3 5.79 -15.65 27.61
N HIS A 4 5.33 -16.84 27.23
CA HIS A 4 5.16 -17.23 25.85
C HIS A 4 3.77 -17.83 25.62
N ILE A 5 3.19 -17.54 24.45
CA ILE A 5 2.04 -18.28 23.90
C ILE A 5 2.44 -18.79 22.52
N SER A 6 2.39 -20.10 22.31
CA SER A 6 2.57 -20.71 20.99
C SER A 6 1.25 -20.96 20.29
N VAL A 7 1.28 -20.91 18.97
CA VAL A 7 0.23 -21.41 18.08
C VAL A 7 0.88 -22.47 17.19
N GLU A 8 0.40 -23.70 17.27
CA GLU A 8 0.78 -24.81 16.40
C GLU A 8 -0.37 -25.09 15.44
N LEU A 9 -0.26 -24.63 14.20
CA LEU A 9 -1.28 -24.89 13.19
C LEU A 9 -1.26 -26.37 12.78
N LEU A 10 -2.42 -26.97 12.55
CA LEU A 10 -2.48 -28.36 12.08
C LEU A 10 -2.11 -28.51 10.60
N GLU A 11 -2.17 -27.41 9.86
CA GLU A 11 -1.74 -27.29 8.47
C GLU A 11 -0.77 -26.11 8.35
N PRO A 12 0.20 -26.13 7.42
CA PRO A 12 1.13 -25.02 7.18
C PRO A 12 0.46 -23.87 6.41
N LEU A 13 -0.77 -23.52 6.81
CA LEU A 13 -1.61 -22.50 6.19
C LEU A 13 -2.10 -21.51 7.25
N TYR A 14 -1.69 -20.25 7.11
CA TYR A 14 -2.19 -19.17 7.95
C TYR A 14 -3.27 -18.39 7.22
N GLN A 15 -4.45 -18.31 7.83
CA GLN A 15 -5.63 -17.72 7.22
C GLN A 15 -6.17 -16.56 8.07
N ALA A 16 -5.77 -15.35 7.72
CA ALA A 16 -6.17 -14.15 8.43
C ALA A 16 -6.09 -12.96 7.48
N THR A 17 -7.21 -12.30 7.20
CA THR A 17 -7.20 -11.18 6.24
C THR A 17 -6.73 -9.88 6.91
N ALA A 18 -5.90 -9.12 6.20
CA ALA A 18 -5.54 -7.76 6.54
C ALA A 18 -6.73 -6.79 6.34
N MET A 19 -6.57 -5.54 6.78
CA MET A 19 -7.64 -4.53 6.72
C MET A 19 -8.08 -4.16 5.30
N ASP A 20 -7.21 -4.33 4.31
CA ASP A 20 -7.51 -4.11 2.89
C ASP A 20 -8.39 -5.21 2.29
N GLY A 21 -8.52 -6.36 2.96
CA GLY A 21 -9.29 -7.50 2.44
C GLY A 21 -8.54 -8.36 1.43
N GLU A 22 -7.35 -7.95 0.99
CA GLU A 22 -6.65 -8.50 -0.18
C GLU A 22 -5.55 -9.48 0.20
N LYS A 23 -4.80 -9.22 1.28
CA LYS A 23 -3.66 -10.05 1.72
C LYS A 23 -3.90 -10.72 3.05
N ALA A 24 -3.15 -11.80 3.28
CA ALA A 24 -3.03 -12.35 4.61
C ALA A 24 -2.22 -11.39 5.48
N GLU A 25 -2.75 -11.09 6.66
CA GLU A 25 -2.07 -10.39 7.72
C GLU A 25 -0.73 -11.07 8.02
N TRP A 26 0.38 -10.32 8.09
CA TRP A 26 1.68 -10.89 8.46
C TRP A 26 2.66 -9.88 9.06
N PRO A 27 3.42 -10.28 10.12
CA PRO A 27 3.26 -11.50 10.89
C PRO A 27 1.88 -11.51 11.59
N PRO A 28 1.44 -12.64 12.16
CA PRO A 28 0.17 -12.69 12.87
C PRO A 28 0.09 -11.61 13.95
N HIS A 29 -0.98 -10.80 13.95
CA HIS A 29 -1.05 -9.67 14.86
C HIS A 29 -1.34 -10.13 16.31
N PRO A 30 -0.62 -9.60 17.33
CA PRO A 30 -0.94 -9.87 18.73
C PRO A 30 -2.38 -9.54 19.13
N ALA A 31 -2.98 -8.51 18.53
CA ALA A 31 -4.40 -8.20 18.77
C ALA A 31 -5.32 -9.36 18.35
N ARG A 32 -4.97 -10.11 17.31
CA ARG A 32 -5.74 -11.26 16.84
C ARG A 32 -5.64 -12.44 17.80
N LEU A 33 -4.46 -12.66 18.41
CA LEU A 33 -4.29 -13.64 19.48
C LEU A 33 -5.14 -13.25 20.68
N PHE A 34 -5.10 -11.99 21.08
CA PHE A 34 -5.92 -11.49 22.18
C PHE A 34 -7.41 -11.70 21.92
N CYS A 35 -7.93 -11.33 20.75
CA CYS A 35 -9.33 -11.58 20.40
C CYS A 35 -9.69 -13.07 20.40
N ALA A 36 -8.77 -13.96 20.00
CA ALA A 36 -9.01 -15.40 20.04
C ALA A 36 -9.14 -15.90 21.49
N LEU A 37 -8.30 -15.42 22.41
CA LEU A 37 -8.41 -15.74 23.84
C LEU A 37 -9.73 -15.22 24.42
N VAL A 38 -10.09 -13.96 24.12
CA VAL A 38 -11.36 -13.36 24.58
C VAL A 38 -12.56 -14.13 24.09
N ALA A 39 -12.57 -14.55 22.82
CA ALA A 39 -13.69 -15.31 22.23
C ALA A 39 -13.93 -16.68 22.87
N HIS A 40 -12.94 -17.22 23.59
CA HIS A 40 -13.00 -18.52 24.27
C HIS A 40 -12.87 -18.41 25.79
N ALA A 41 -12.87 -17.19 26.33
CA ALA A 41 -12.88 -16.92 27.76
C ALA A 41 -14.31 -16.91 28.31
N ASP A 42 -14.45 -17.37 29.54
CA ASP A 42 -15.61 -17.04 30.38
C ASP A 42 -15.35 -15.69 31.05
N LEU A 43 -16.04 -14.62 30.63
CA LEU A 43 -15.83 -13.26 31.12
C LEU A 43 -16.56 -12.95 32.44
N ASP A 44 -17.42 -13.87 32.90
CA ASP A 44 -18.03 -13.84 34.24
C ASP A 44 -17.07 -14.42 35.30
N ASP A 45 -16.10 -15.23 34.87
CA ASP A 45 -15.00 -15.69 35.73
C ASP A 45 -13.97 -14.56 35.95
N THR A 46 -13.78 -14.20 37.22
CA THR A 46 -12.82 -13.17 37.65
C THR A 46 -11.38 -13.54 37.29
N ALA A 47 -11.01 -14.82 37.34
CA ALA A 47 -9.66 -15.28 37.02
C ALA A 47 -9.33 -15.04 35.54
N HIS A 48 -10.24 -15.39 34.63
CA HIS A 48 -10.10 -15.12 33.21
C HIS A 48 -10.01 -13.62 32.92
N ARG A 49 -10.89 -12.82 33.53
CA ARG A 49 -10.87 -11.37 33.36
C ARG A 49 -9.55 -10.76 33.84
N MET A 50 -9.04 -11.20 34.98
CA MET A 50 -7.74 -10.76 35.50
C MET A 50 -6.59 -11.14 34.58
N ALA A 51 -6.58 -12.38 34.05
CA ALA A 51 -5.55 -12.85 33.12
C ALA A 51 -5.53 -12.04 31.82
N LEU A 52 -6.69 -11.79 31.21
CA LEU A 52 -6.83 -10.97 29.99
C LEU A 52 -6.46 -9.50 30.25
N THR A 53 -6.91 -8.93 31.38
CA THR A 53 -6.59 -7.54 31.78
C THR A 53 -5.08 -7.38 32.02
N TRP A 54 -4.44 -8.39 32.61
CA TRP A 54 -2.99 -8.40 32.75
C TRP A 54 -2.32 -8.44 31.37
N LEU A 55 -2.76 -9.31 30.46
CA LEU A 55 -2.14 -9.49 29.15
C LEU A 55 -2.24 -8.24 28.25
N GLU A 56 -3.37 -7.54 28.24
CA GLU A 56 -3.53 -6.30 27.45
C GLU A 56 -2.69 -5.13 27.95
N ALA A 57 -2.27 -5.16 29.22
CA ALA A 57 -1.47 -4.12 29.85
C ALA A 57 0.04 -4.27 29.58
N GLN A 58 0.47 -5.36 28.94
CA GLN A 58 1.88 -5.62 28.66
C GLN A 58 2.36 -4.85 27.43
N GLU A 59 3.67 -4.61 27.38
CA GLU A 59 4.32 -4.14 26.15
C GLU A 59 4.10 -5.14 25.00
N PRO A 60 4.05 -4.68 23.73
CA PRO A 60 3.82 -5.56 22.60
C PRO A 60 4.84 -6.72 22.54
N PRO A 61 4.39 -7.96 22.28
CA PRO A 61 5.27 -9.12 22.29
C PRO A 61 6.21 -9.13 21.08
N ALA A 62 7.36 -9.78 21.20
CA ALA A 62 8.08 -10.24 20.02
C ALA A 62 7.33 -11.42 19.39
N VAL A 63 7.31 -11.50 18.06
CA VAL A 63 6.55 -12.52 17.31
C VAL A 63 7.53 -13.37 16.49
N THR A 64 7.74 -14.61 16.91
CA THR A 64 8.57 -15.60 16.22
C THR A 64 7.70 -16.46 15.31
N VAL A 65 8.04 -16.52 14.02
CA VAL A 65 7.24 -17.19 12.98
C VAL A 65 8.13 -17.95 12.01
N PRO A 66 7.60 -18.89 11.20
CA PRO A 66 8.37 -19.52 10.14
C PRO A 66 8.92 -18.51 9.13
N VAL A 67 10.11 -18.78 8.57
CA VAL A 67 10.77 -17.94 7.56
C VAL A 67 10.01 -17.97 6.24
N ARG A 68 10.10 -16.86 5.49
CA ARG A 68 9.64 -16.74 4.09
C ARG A 68 8.21 -17.28 3.86
N PRO A 69 7.19 -16.76 4.57
CA PRO A 69 5.81 -17.12 4.29
C PRO A 69 5.45 -16.70 2.86
N MET A 70 4.89 -17.61 2.08
CA MET A 70 4.45 -17.32 0.72
C MET A 70 2.97 -16.97 0.74
N GLU A 71 2.57 -15.87 0.11
CA GLU A 71 1.15 -15.67 -0.16
C GLU A 71 0.69 -16.80 -1.08
N ALA A 72 -0.48 -17.39 -0.82
CA ALA A 72 -1.03 -18.35 -1.75
C ALA A 72 -1.42 -17.64 -3.04
N GLU A 73 -1.04 -18.22 -4.19
CA GLU A 73 -1.36 -17.68 -5.52
C GLU A 73 -2.85 -17.40 -5.72
N HIS A 74 -3.71 -18.17 -5.03
CA HIS A 74 -5.15 -18.02 -5.07
C HIS A 74 -5.69 -17.92 -3.63
N PRO A 75 -6.46 -16.87 -3.29
CA PRO A 75 -7.15 -16.81 -2.01
C PRO A 75 -8.14 -17.98 -1.92
N ARG A 76 -8.31 -18.56 -0.73
CA ARG A 76 -9.24 -19.67 -0.57
C ARG A 76 -10.65 -19.13 -0.83
N ALA A 77 -11.33 -19.69 -1.83
CA ALA A 77 -12.70 -19.37 -2.15
C ALA A 77 -13.63 -20.43 -1.56
N ALA A 78 -14.61 -20.01 -0.77
CA ALA A 78 -15.62 -20.90 -0.22
C ALA A 78 -17.02 -20.30 -0.39
N TRP A 79 -17.98 -21.15 -0.71
CA TRP A 79 -19.39 -20.78 -0.70
C TRP A 79 -19.91 -20.82 0.73
N VAL A 80 -20.29 -19.66 1.25
CA VAL A 80 -20.86 -19.55 2.60
C VAL A 80 -22.31 -19.13 2.52
N VAL A 81 -23.12 -19.66 3.42
CA VAL A 81 -24.51 -19.21 3.58
C VAL A 81 -24.49 -17.84 4.25
N THR A 82 -25.07 -16.82 3.62
CA THR A 82 -25.08 -15.45 4.17
C THR A 82 -26.18 -15.22 5.20
N ASN A 83 -27.02 -16.24 5.45
CA ASN A 83 -28.24 -16.17 6.28
C ASN A 83 -29.11 -14.93 5.96
N THR A 84 -29.02 -14.41 4.73
CA THR A 84 -29.81 -13.27 4.25
C THR A 84 -30.92 -13.80 3.36
N VAL A 85 -32.16 -13.61 3.78
CA VAL A 85 -33.35 -13.96 3.01
C VAL A 85 -33.93 -12.67 2.45
N ASP A 86 -34.11 -12.60 1.13
CA ASP A 86 -34.85 -11.48 0.51
C ASP A 86 -36.35 -11.65 0.82
N PRO A 87 -36.95 -10.82 1.68
CA PRO A 87 -38.34 -10.97 2.09
C PRO A 87 -39.33 -10.75 0.93
N LYS A 88 -38.88 -10.21 -0.22
CA LYS A 88 -39.72 -9.96 -1.40
C LYS A 88 -39.75 -11.14 -2.38
N LYS A 89 -38.93 -12.18 -2.19
CA LYS A 89 -38.82 -13.36 -3.09
C LYS A 89 -39.26 -14.67 -2.42
N VAL A 90 -40.35 -14.62 -1.66
CA VAL A 90 -40.88 -15.80 -0.98
C VAL A 90 -41.78 -16.60 -1.91
N THR A 91 -41.19 -17.55 -2.64
CA THR A 91 -41.92 -18.72 -3.19
C THR A 91 -41.67 -19.93 -2.29
N HIS A 92 -42.58 -20.92 -2.31
CA HIS A 92 -42.68 -22.09 -1.41
C HIS A 92 -41.47 -23.06 -1.36
N GLY A 93 -40.25 -22.62 -1.70
CA GLY A 93 -39.01 -23.41 -1.68
C GLY A 93 -37.77 -22.57 -1.37
N LEU A 94 -37.86 -21.65 -0.40
CA LEU A 94 -36.75 -20.80 0.03
C LEU A 94 -35.71 -21.63 0.80
N LEU A 95 -34.69 -22.09 0.08
CA LEU A 95 -33.46 -22.63 0.67
C LEU A 95 -32.51 -21.44 0.92
N PRO A 96 -32.25 -21.01 2.17
CA PRO A 96 -31.42 -19.83 2.47
C PRO A 96 -29.99 -19.91 1.90
N GLY A 97 -29.51 -21.12 1.61
CA GLY A 97 -28.22 -21.33 0.93
C GLY A 97 -28.18 -20.91 -0.54
N ARG A 98 -29.33 -20.76 -1.21
CA ARG A 98 -29.42 -20.41 -2.65
C ARG A 98 -29.47 -18.91 -2.94
N THR A 99 -29.69 -18.06 -1.94
CA THR A 99 -29.81 -16.59 -2.10
C THR A 99 -28.50 -15.84 -1.92
N ALA A 100 -27.39 -16.52 -1.69
CA ALA A 100 -26.05 -15.93 -1.54
C ALA A 100 -25.46 -15.45 -2.88
N GLY A 101 -26.14 -14.56 -3.60
CA GLY A 101 -25.57 -13.61 -4.60
C GLY A 101 -24.64 -14.12 -5.71
N GLY A 102 -24.41 -15.43 -5.88
CA GLY A 102 -23.55 -16.00 -6.91
C GLY A 102 -22.05 -15.75 -6.76
N VAL A 103 -21.54 -15.20 -5.64
CA VAL A 103 -20.10 -14.89 -5.48
C VAL A 103 -19.53 -15.62 -4.25
N PRO A 104 -18.53 -16.50 -4.43
CA PRO A 104 -17.86 -17.17 -3.31
C PRO A 104 -17.11 -16.14 -2.45
N ARG A 105 -17.04 -16.36 -1.14
CA ARG A 105 -16.18 -15.55 -0.29
C ARG A 105 -14.74 -16.02 -0.47
N ALA A 106 -13.91 -15.11 -0.96
CA ALA A 106 -12.46 -15.27 -1.01
C ALA A 106 -11.82 -14.68 0.24
N TRP A 107 -10.75 -15.30 0.70
CA TRP A 107 -10.00 -14.83 1.85
C TRP A 107 -8.54 -15.20 1.68
N ALA A 108 -7.71 -14.21 1.92
CA ALA A 108 -6.27 -14.33 1.75
C ALA A 108 -5.66 -15.30 2.76
N GLN A 109 -4.61 -15.98 2.32
CA GLN A 109 -3.93 -17.01 3.10
C GLN A 109 -2.43 -17.05 2.75
N LYS A 110 -1.62 -17.46 3.72
CA LYS A 110 -0.19 -17.68 3.56
C LYS A 110 0.17 -19.15 3.75
N THR A 111 0.97 -19.69 2.85
CA THR A 111 1.65 -20.97 3.03
C THR A 111 2.93 -20.73 3.80
N LEU A 112 3.15 -21.54 4.82
CA LEU A 112 4.27 -21.42 5.75
C LEU A 112 5.27 -22.54 5.53
N SER A 113 6.54 -22.27 5.83
CA SER A 113 7.59 -23.28 5.85
C SER A 113 7.52 -24.21 7.08
N GLY A 114 6.66 -23.87 8.04
CA GLY A 114 6.44 -24.57 9.30
C GLY A 114 5.10 -24.18 9.93
N THR A 115 4.69 -24.85 10.98
CA THR A 115 3.36 -24.70 11.60
C THR A 115 3.36 -23.90 12.89
N ARG A 116 4.53 -23.71 13.51
CA ARG A 116 4.66 -23.11 14.84
C ARG A 116 4.93 -21.62 14.79
N MET A 117 4.16 -20.87 15.58
CA MET A 117 4.33 -19.44 15.83
C MET A 117 4.40 -19.20 17.34
N VAL A 118 5.15 -18.21 17.79
CA VAL A 118 5.31 -17.90 19.23
C VAL A 118 5.24 -16.40 19.47
N PHE A 119 4.39 -15.99 20.41
CA PHE A 119 4.29 -14.64 20.93
C PHE A 119 5.01 -14.59 22.27
N SER A 120 5.98 -13.68 22.41
CA SER A 120 6.89 -13.64 23.56
C SER A 120 6.85 -12.28 24.24
N TRP A 121 6.42 -12.25 25.50
CA TRP A 121 6.43 -11.09 26.37
C TRP A 121 7.63 -11.14 27.31
N ALA A 122 8.28 -10.00 27.54
CA ALA A 122 9.34 -9.90 28.53
C ALA A 122 8.81 -9.98 29.98
N ALA A 123 7.52 -9.72 30.17
CA ALA A 123 6.86 -9.73 31.46
C ALA A 123 6.52 -11.15 31.94
N GLU A 124 6.36 -11.28 33.26
CA GLU A 124 6.01 -12.52 33.95
C GLU A 124 4.63 -12.39 34.63
N PRO A 125 3.67 -13.27 34.32
CA PRO A 125 2.31 -13.20 34.89
C PRO A 125 2.24 -13.57 36.37
N GLY A 126 3.24 -14.29 36.89
CA GLY A 126 3.25 -14.84 38.25
C GLY A 126 2.57 -16.21 38.34
N GLU A 127 2.68 -16.84 39.51
CA GLU A 127 2.22 -18.23 39.74
C GLU A 127 0.70 -18.39 39.64
N GLU A 128 -0.06 -17.34 39.94
CA GLU A 128 -1.54 -17.38 39.93
C GLU A 128 -2.12 -17.25 38.52
N LEU A 129 -1.56 -16.37 37.68
CA LEU A 129 -2.10 -16.09 36.33
C LEU A 129 -1.58 -17.06 35.26
N THR A 130 -0.41 -17.67 35.46
CA THR A 130 0.19 -18.57 34.47
C THR A 130 -0.72 -19.77 34.14
N PRO A 131 -1.31 -20.50 35.12
CA PRO A 131 -2.22 -21.61 34.82
C PRO A 131 -3.47 -21.16 34.08
N VAL A 132 -4.01 -19.99 34.42
CA VAL A 132 -5.21 -19.42 33.79
C VAL A 132 -4.95 -19.04 32.34
N LEU A 133 -3.83 -18.37 32.05
CA LEU A 133 -3.43 -18.05 30.68
C LEU A 133 -3.18 -19.31 29.84
N LYS A 134 -2.60 -20.35 30.45
CA LYS A 134 -2.39 -21.66 29.81
C LYS A 134 -3.72 -22.35 29.50
N GLU A 135 -4.67 -22.32 30.43
CA GLU A 135 -6.02 -22.84 30.20
C GLU A 135 -6.73 -22.09 29.06
N LEU A 136 -6.70 -20.75 29.08
CA LEU A 136 -7.29 -19.92 28.03
C LEU A 136 -6.69 -20.23 26.65
N ALA A 137 -5.37 -20.38 26.56
CA ALA A 137 -4.69 -20.78 25.33
C ALA A 137 -5.22 -22.13 24.82
N HIS A 138 -5.26 -23.17 25.66
CA HIS A 138 -5.75 -24.50 25.27
C HIS A 138 -7.22 -24.54 24.82
N ARG A 139 -8.05 -23.59 25.25
CA ARG A 139 -9.45 -23.50 24.83
C ARG A 139 -9.63 -22.99 23.39
N VAL A 140 -8.62 -22.35 22.80
CA VAL A 140 -8.70 -21.78 21.44
C VAL A 140 -8.52 -22.90 20.39
N PRO A 141 -9.55 -23.21 19.57
CA PRO A 141 -9.50 -24.33 18.64
C PRO A 141 -8.96 -23.97 17.25
N TYR A 142 -8.82 -22.67 16.95
CA TYR A 142 -8.31 -22.18 15.67
C TYR A 142 -7.67 -20.80 15.86
N PHE A 143 -6.78 -20.43 14.94
CA PHE A 143 -6.17 -19.11 14.94
C PHE A 143 -6.36 -18.41 13.58
N GLY A 144 -6.89 -17.18 13.62
CA GLY A 144 -7.23 -16.41 12.42
C GLY A 144 -8.66 -16.64 11.94
N ARG A 145 -8.89 -17.69 11.17
CA ARG A 145 -10.21 -18.11 10.69
C ARG A 145 -10.54 -19.47 11.28
N SER A 146 -11.83 -19.81 11.37
CA SER A 146 -12.33 -21.11 11.86
C SER A 146 -11.84 -22.34 11.08
N THR A 147 -11.10 -22.12 9.99
CA THR A 147 -10.54 -23.12 9.10
C THR A 147 -9.03 -23.28 9.26
N GLY A 148 -8.37 -22.35 9.97
CA GLY A 148 -6.99 -22.48 10.43
C GLY A 148 -6.94 -23.14 11.80
N ALA A 149 -7.31 -24.43 11.85
CA ALA A 149 -7.29 -25.20 13.10
C ALA A 149 -5.86 -25.27 13.66
N GLY A 150 -5.73 -25.12 14.97
CA GLY A 150 -4.43 -25.11 15.63
C GLY A 150 -4.56 -25.31 17.13
N LEU A 151 -3.45 -25.71 17.75
CA LEU A 151 -3.32 -25.93 19.17
C LEU A 151 -2.51 -24.78 19.76
N LEU A 152 -2.98 -24.18 20.85
CA LEU A 152 -2.27 -23.13 21.55
C LEU A 152 -1.83 -23.63 22.92
N ASP A 153 -0.64 -23.24 23.33
CA ASP A 153 -0.11 -23.49 24.68
C ASP A 153 0.58 -22.23 25.20
N ALA A 154 0.73 -22.12 26.51
CA ALA A 154 1.42 -21.03 27.18
C ALA A 154 2.36 -21.55 28.28
N TRP A 155 3.50 -20.87 28.46
CA TRP A 155 4.50 -21.20 29.47
C TRP A 155 5.33 -19.98 29.88
N CYS A 156 5.99 -20.09 31.04
CA CYS A 156 7.04 -19.17 31.47
C CYS A 156 8.39 -19.90 31.38
N GLY A 157 9.42 -19.24 30.83
CA GLY A 157 10.73 -19.87 30.66
C GLY A 157 11.41 -19.42 29.36
N PRO A 158 12.47 -20.10 28.92
CA PRO A 158 13.03 -19.85 27.60
C PRO A 158 12.02 -20.21 26.50
N ASP A 159 12.14 -19.56 25.33
CA ASP A 159 11.44 -20.00 24.12
C ASP A 159 11.89 -21.42 23.79
N GLU A 160 10.98 -22.39 23.88
CA GLU A 160 11.31 -23.78 23.59
C GLU A 160 11.70 -23.93 22.11
N PRO A 161 12.86 -24.53 21.81
CA PRO A 161 13.22 -24.83 20.43
C PRO A 161 12.21 -25.84 19.89
N GLY A 162 11.39 -25.41 18.93
CA GLY A 162 10.61 -26.35 18.12
C GLY A 162 11.53 -27.12 17.17
N ASP A 163 11.00 -28.16 16.53
CA ASP A 163 11.72 -29.06 15.60
C ASP A 163 12.35 -28.37 14.36
N GLU A 164 12.19 -27.05 14.24
CA GLU A 164 12.55 -26.21 13.09
C GLU A 164 13.66 -25.18 13.43
N GLU A 165 14.67 -25.60 14.18
CA GLU A 165 15.80 -24.74 14.52
C GLU A 165 16.51 -24.23 13.25
N GLY A 166 16.53 -22.89 13.07
CA GLY A 166 17.08 -22.23 11.88
C GLY A 166 16.08 -21.86 10.77
N ARG A 167 14.80 -22.22 10.87
CA ARG A 167 13.73 -21.83 9.92
C ARG A 167 12.70 -20.86 10.50
N ARG A 168 13.02 -20.20 11.61
CA ARG A 168 12.14 -19.19 12.24
C ARG A 168 12.79 -17.82 12.21
N GLN A 169 11.96 -16.80 12.07
CA GLN A 169 12.33 -15.38 12.06
C GLN A 169 11.57 -14.66 13.18
N ARG A 170 12.21 -13.67 13.80
CA ARG A 170 11.68 -12.98 14.99
C ARG A 170 11.42 -11.51 14.73
N TRP A 171 10.15 -11.13 14.70
CA TRP A 171 9.68 -9.77 14.60
C TRP A 171 9.70 -9.10 15.98
N ARG A 172 10.19 -7.87 16.06
CA ARG A 172 10.29 -7.12 17.33
C ARG A 172 9.56 -5.79 17.21
N PRO A 173 8.89 -5.33 18.28
CA PRO A 173 8.35 -3.98 18.28
C PRO A 173 9.50 -2.97 18.13
N ALA A 174 9.30 -1.97 17.27
CA ALA A 174 10.21 -0.84 17.14
C ALA A 174 10.14 0.03 18.41
N PRO A 175 11.23 0.73 18.77
CA PRO A 175 11.22 1.63 19.91
C PRO A 175 10.08 2.67 19.83
N THR A 176 9.40 2.90 20.95
CA THR A 176 8.27 3.83 21.03
C THR A 176 8.66 5.21 20.52
N GLY A 177 7.91 5.73 19.54
CA GLY A 177 8.12 7.05 18.96
C GLY A 177 9.10 7.10 17.77
N GLN A 178 9.66 5.96 17.36
CA GLN A 178 10.50 5.86 16.17
C GLN A 178 9.76 5.17 15.03
N TYR A 179 9.68 5.83 13.88
CA TYR A 179 9.17 5.27 12.63
C TYR A 179 10.34 4.84 11.76
N LEU A 180 10.98 3.74 12.12
CA LEU A 180 12.11 3.21 11.36
C LEU A 180 11.62 2.75 9.99
N ARG A 181 12.35 3.13 8.94
CA ARG A 181 12.01 2.81 7.55
C ARG A 181 12.06 1.29 7.36
N GLY A 182 11.04 0.72 6.72
CA GLY A 182 10.87 -0.74 6.61
C GLY A 182 10.18 -1.40 7.81
N SER A 183 9.84 -0.65 8.87
CA SER A 183 8.95 -1.17 9.92
C SER A 183 7.51 -1.32 9.42
N ARG A 184 6.80 -2.34 9.90
CA ARG A 184 5.42 -2.63 9.52
C ARG A 184 4.44 -2.31 10.64
N PRO A 185 3.29 -1.68 10.34
CA PRO A 185 2.24 -1.46 11.33
C PRO A 185 1.52 -2.78 11.66
N ILE A 186 1.59 -3.19 12.92
CA ILE A 186 1.01 -4.43 13.45
C ILE A 186 -0.03 -4.09 14.52
N ARG A 187 -1.18 -4.75 14.50
CA ARG A 187 -2.24 -4.52 15.50
C ARG A 187 -1.87 -5.19 16.83
N VAL A 188 -1.94 -4.45 17.92
CA VAL A 188 -1.57 -4.94 19.25
C VAL A 188 -2.69 -4.64 20.25
N PRO A 189 -2.87 -5.47 21.29
CA PRO A 189 -3.73 -5.10 22.41
C PRO A 189 -3.13 -3.89 23.14
N TYR A 190 -3.98 -3.18 23.88
CA TYR A 190 -3.62 -2.04 24.71
C TYR A 190 -4.49 -2.02 25.96
N ARG A 191 -4.08 -1.27 26.99
CA ARG A 191 -4.87 -1.13 28.21
C ARG A 191 -6.28 -0.60 27.90
N GLY A 192 -7.30 -1.33 28.33
CA GLY A 192 -8.72 -1.07 28.06
C GLY A 192 -9.28 -1.75 26.81
N TYR A 193 -8.49 -2.58 26.11
CA TYR A 193 -8.91 -3.24 24.88
C TYR A 193 -10.01 -4.28 25.12
N LEU A 194 -9.98 -5.01 26.24
CA LEU A 194 -11.02 -5.97 26.65
C LEU A 194 -12.37 -5.28 26.85
N ALA A 195 -12.41 -4.22 27.67
CA ALA A 195 -13.64 -3.47 27.93
C ALA A 195 -14.24 -2.91 26.63
N TRP A 196 -13.38 -2.45 25.72
CA TRP A 196 -13.80 -2.01 24.40
C TRP A 196 -14.34 -3.15 23.52
N LEU A 197 -13.74 -4.35 23.57
CA LEU A 197 -14.25 -5.51 22.84
C LEU A 197 -15.64 -5.93 23.34
N GLU A 198 -15.89 -5.82 24.65
CA GLU A 198 -17.22 -6.07 25.25
C GLU A 198 -18.25 -5.06 24.71
N GLU A 199 -17.94 -3.76 24.76
CA GLU A 199 -18.80 -2.69 24.22
C GLU A 199 -19.07 -2.91 22.72
N ALA A 200 -18.03 -3.20 21.93
CA ALA A 200 -18.18 -3.46 20.50
C ALA A 200 -19.04 -4.70 20.22
N PHE A 201 -18.97 -5.75 21.06
CA PHE A 201 -19.81 -6.92 20.92
C PHE A 201 -21.28 -6.61 21.19
N GLU A 202 -21.57 -5.87 22.27
CA GLU A 202 -22.93 -5.41 22.62
C GLU A 202 -23.54 -4.54 21.51
N GLU A 203 -22.74 -3.66 20.91
CA GLU A 203 -23.13 -2.79 19.80
C GLU A 203 -23.15 -3.48 18.42
N GLN A 204 -22.80 -4.78 18.35
CA GLN A 204 -22.63 -5.53 17.10
C GLN A 204 -21.61 -4.89 16.13
N GLY A 205 -20.64 -4.17 16.68
CA GLY A 205 -19.51 -3.57 15.98
C GLY A 205 -18.37 -4.57 15.72
N PRO A 206 -17.52 -4.29 14.71
CA PRO A 206 -16.38 -5.16 14.43
C PRO A 206 -15.22 -4.92 15.42
N ALA A 207 -14.61 -6.01 15.89
CA ALA A 207 -13.43 -6.00 16.80
C ALA A 207 -12.17 -5.28 16.27
N TRP A 208 -12.19 -4.76 15.05
CA TRP A 208 -11.10 -3.98 14.48
C TRP A 208 -11.34 -2.47 14.42
N SER A 209 -12.53 -1.97 14.75
CA SER A 209 -12.86 -0.54 14.56
C SER A 209 -12.04 0.42 15.42
N GLN A 210 -11.50 -0.02 16.57
CA GLN A 210 -10.52 0.73 17.37
C GLN A 210 -9.15 0.02 17.47
N SER A 211 -8.74 -0.69 16.42
CA SER A 211 -7.41 -1.32 16.41
C SER A 211 -6.30 -0.29 16.58
N LEU A 212 -5.47 -0.43 17.62
CA LEU A 212 -4.22 0.31 17.74
C LEU A 212 -3.10 -0.44 17.01
N THR A 213 -2.25 0.30 16.29
CA THR A 213 -1.09 -0.27 15.60
C THR A 213 0.22 0.18 16.22
N ARG A 214 1.19 -0.73 16.28
CA ARG A 214 2.58 -0.47 16.64
C ARG A 214 3.48 -0.90 15.50
N HIS A 215 4.57 -0.16 15.28
CA HIS A 215 5.55 -0.50 14.26
C HIS A 215 6.42 -1.65 14.75
N TYR A 216 6.65 -2.64 13.90
CA TYR A 216 7.54 -3.77 14.15
C TYR A 216 8.63 -3.80 13.09
N LEU A 217 9.83 -4.19 13.50
CA LEU A 217 10.95 -4.41 12.62
C LEU A 217 10.81 -5.76 11.93
N ASP A 218 10.94 -5.74 10.60
CA ASP A 218 11.06 -6.94 9.77
C ASP A 218 12.36 -7.68 10.16
N PRO A 219 12.39 -9.01 10.28
CA PRO A 219 13.59 -9.76 10.62
C PRO A 219 14.77 -9.55 9.66
N ASP A 220 14.48 -9.21 8.39
CA ASP A 220 15.49 -8.85 7.38
C ASP A 220 15.86 -7.35 7.42
N HIS A 221 15.42 -6.61 8.45
CA HIS A 221 15.80 -5.21 8.66
C HIS A 221 17.30 -5.14 9.00
N ASP A 222 18.09 -4.67 8.06
CA ASP A 222 19.53 -4.49 8.20
C ASP A 222 19.80 -3.16 8.94
N ASP A 223 20.43 -3.22 10.12
CA ASP A 223 20.84 -2.07 10.95
C ASP A 223 21.95 -1.22 10.29
N ARG A 224 22.12 -1.29 8.97
CA ARG A 224 23.04 -0.39 8.25
C ARG A 224 22.58 1.04 8.52
N PRO A 225 23.50 1.96 8.86
CA PRO A 225 23.15 3.36 8.94
C PRO A 225 22.55 3.76 7.60
N GLU A 226 21.23 3.95 7.58
CA GLU A 226 20.54 4.33 6.37
C GLU A 226 21.13 5.66 5.93
N THR A 227 21.62 5.71 4.69
CA THR A 227 21.81 7.00 4.04
C THR A 227 20.46 7.71 4.12
N PRO A 228 20.35 8.86 4.79
CA PRO A 228 19.06 9.51 5.01
C PRO A 228 18.38 9.71 3.66
N VAL A 229 17.27 9.01 3.47
CA VAL A 229 16.48 9.11 2.26
C VAL A 229 15.51 10.26 2.46
N VAL A 230 15.52 11.21 1.53
CA VAL A 230 14.59 12.32 1.53
C VAL A 230 13.26 11.83 0.96
N ASP A 231 12.19 12.04 1.72
CA ASP A 231 10.85 11.71 1.24
C ASP A 231 10.41 12.65 0.11
N GLY A 232 9.93 12.07 -0.99
CA GLY A 232 9.31 12.80 -2.07
C GLY A 232 7.93 13.37 -1.69
N PRO A 233 7.37 14.23 -2.57
CA PRO A 233 6.12 14.96 -2.31
C PRO A 233 4.86 14.08 -2.33
N PHE A 234 4.96 12.83 -2.80
CA PHE A 234 3.85 11.88 -2.89
C PHE A 234 4.11 10.70 -1.95
N ASP A 235 3.04 10.20 -1.32
CA ASP A 235 3.11 9.10 -0.36
C ASP A 235 2.58 7.78 -0.94
N ASP A 236 1.47 7.84 -1.69
CA ASP A 236 0.90 6.67 -2.36
C ASP A 236 0.94 6.83 -3.88
N LEU A 237 1.16 5.72 -4.59
CA LEU A 237 0.95 5.61 -6.02
C LEU A 237 0.01 4.44 -6.34
N LEU A 238 -1.19 4.77 -6.78
CA LEU A 238 -2.16 3.80 -7.28
C LEU A 238 -1.93 3.61 -8.79
N THR A 239 -1.56 2.41 -9.22
CA THR A 239 -1.33 2.07 -10.63
C THR A 239 -2.39 1.12 -11.19
N PHE A 240 -2.71 1.29 -12.46
CA PHE A 240 -3.69 0.50 -13.19
C PHE A 240 -3.06 0.06 -14.50
N SER A 241 -3.03 -1.25 -14.77
CA SER A 241 -2.59 -1.78 -16.04
C SER A 241 -3.74 -1.75 -17.04
N PHE A 242 -3.40 -1.56 -18.32
CA PHE A 242 -4.32 -1.93 -19.40
C PHE A 242 -4.48 -3.45 -19.46
N ALA A 243 -5.56 -3.90 -20.10
CA ALA A 243 -5.76 -5.31 -20.40
C ALA A 243 -4.54 -5.91 -21.14
N PRO A 244 -4.23 -7.21 -20.92
CA PRO A 244 -3.12 -7.87 -21.59
C PRO A 244 -3.11 -7.65 -23.11
N GLY A 245 -1.96 -7.26 -23.66
CA GLY A 245 -1.79 -6.99 -25.09
C GLY A 245 -2.18 -5.58 -25.53
N VAL A 246 -2.84 -4.78 -24.69
CA VAL A 246 -3.17 -3.39 -25.02
C VAL A 246 -1.99 -2.47 -24.71
N VAL A 247 -1.57 -1.72 -25.72
CA VAL A 247 -0.45 -0.78 -25.64
C VAL A 247 -0.81 0.49 -26.39
N LEU A 248 -0.55 1.66 -25.79
CA LEU A 248 -0.89 2.95 -26.39
C LEU A 248 0.36 3.80 -26.63
N ASP A 249 0.29 4.70 -27.61
CA ASP A 249 1.35 5.68 -27.85
C ASP A 249 1.47 6.65 -26.66
N ALA A 250 2.69 6.97 -26.23
CA ALA A 250 2.96 7.93 -25.17
C ALA A 250 2.35 9.31 -25.42
N ARG A 251 2.13 9.70 -26.67
CA ARG A 251 1.49 10.98 -27.04
C ARG A 251 0.08 11.14 -26.50
N TRP A 252 -0.61 10.04 -26.15
CA TRP A 252 -1.93 10.09 -25.51
C TRP A 252 -1.92 10.46 -24.02
N THR A 253 -0.74 10.70 -23.43
CA THR A 253 -0.58 10.98 -21.98
C THR A 253 -1.50 12.10 -21.50
N LEU A 254 -1.49 13.27 -22.14
CA LEU A 254 -2.27 14.42 -21.68
C LEU A 254 -3.78 14.18 -21.77
N GLU A 255 -4.22 13.45 -22.79
CA GLU A 255 -5.63 13.11 -22.94
C GLU A 255 -6.07 12.10 -21.87
N LEU A 256 -5.35 10.98 -21.75
CA LEU A 256 -5.70 9.90 -20.83
C LEU A 256 -5.69 10.38 -19.38
N THR A 257 -4.66 11.12 -18.97
CA THR A 257 -4.58 11.66 -17.60
C THR A 257 -5.62 12.76 -17.35
N GLY A 258 -5.93 13.58 -18.36
CA GLY A 258 -7.01 14.56 -18.29
C GLY A 258 -8.38 13.91 -18.11
N ARG A 259 -8.65 12.83 -18.84
CA ARG A 259 -9.88 12.04 -18.74
C ARG A 259 -9.96 11.28 -17.42
N LEU A 260 -8.87 10.68 -16.98
CA LEU A 260 -8.78 10.00 -15.69
C LEU A 260 -9.13 10.96 -14.55
N ARG A 261 -8.56 12.18 -14.58
CA ARG A 261 -8.90 13.23 -13.63
C ARG A 261 -10.39 13.59 -13.66
N SER A 262 -10.95 13.85 -14.84
CA SER A 262 -12.38 14.19 -14.96
C SER A 262 -13.29 13.07 -14.47
N MET A 263 -12.95 11.81 -14.74
CA MET A 263 -13.69 10.65 -14.26
C MET A 263 -13.68 10.57 -12.75
N VAL A 264 -12.51 10.71 -12.12
CA VAL A 264 -12.36 10.71 -10.66
C VAL A 264 -13.21 11.81 -10.00
N MET A 265 -13.23 13.01 -10.59
CA MET A 265 -14.08 14.12 -10.11
C MET A 265 -15.56 13.78 -10.22
N GLY A 266 -16.01 13.29 -11.38
CA GLY A 266 -17.40 12.91 -11.59
C GLY A 266 -17.86 11.78 -10.64
N THR A 267 -16.97 10.82 -10.34
CA THR A 267 -17.25 9.77 -9.36
C THR A 267 -17.40 10.34 -7.94
N LEU A 268 -16.53 11.26 -7.52
CA LEU A 268 -16.63 11.91 -6.22
C LEU A 268 -17.91 12.74 -6.09
N GLU A 269 -18.29 13.49 -7.14
CA GLU A 269 -19.54 14.22 -7.21
C GLU A 269 -20.75 13.28 -7.10
N ALA A 270 -20.75 12.16 -7.82
CA ALA A 270 -21.80 11.14 -7.75
C ALA A 270 -21.93 10.50 -6.36
N MET A 271 -20.83 10.45 -5.60
CA MET A 271 -20.81 10.01 -4.20
C MET A 271 -21.28 11.09 -3.21
N GLY A 272 -21.64 12.29 -3.67
CA GLY A 272 -22.11 13.39 -2.85
C GLY A 272 -21.00 14.21 -2.19
N HIS A 273 -19.75 14.11 -2.67
CA HIS A 273 -18.65 14.93 -2.18
C HIS A 273 -18.60 16.30 -2.87
N ASP A 274 -18.27 17.34 -2.10
CA ASP A 274 -17.97 18.66 -2.64
C ASP A 274 -16.54 18.68 -3.21
N VAL A 275 -16.42 18.44 -4.52
CA VAL A 275 -15.13 18.40 -5.21
C VAL A 275 -14.48 19.78 -5.31
N GLU A 276 -15.24 20.87 -5.31
CA GLU A 276 -14.68 22.22 -5.35
C GLU A 276 -13.95 22.56 -4.04
N ALA A 277 -14.47 22.09 -2.91
CA ALA A 277 -13.80 22.18 -1.61
C ALA A 277 -12.54 21.29 -1.52
N MET A 278 -12.47 20.19 -2.29
CA MET A 278 -11.32 19.28 -2.32
C MET A 278 -10.17 19.82 -3.17
N THR A 279 -9.46 20.84 -2.65
CA THR A 279 -8.37 21.53 -3.36
C THR A 279 -7.25 20.61 -3.87
N THR A 280 -6.98 19.49 -3.19
CA THR A 280 -5.99 18.49 -3.62
C THR A 280 -6.45 17.65 -4.82
N VAL A 281 -7.76 17.49 -5.00
CA VAL A 281 -8.34 16.76 -6.13
C VAL A 281 -8.61 17.73 -7.29
N HIS A 282 -9.30 18.84 -7.01
CA HIS A 282 -9.64 19.86 -8.00
C HIS A 282 -8.43 20.62 -8.54
N GLY A 283 -7.41 20.88 -7.71
CA GLY A 283 -6.14 21.46 -8.12
C GLY A 283 -6.16 22.95 -8.47
N HIS A 284 -7.27 23.66 -8.27
CA HIS A 284 -7.20 25.13 -8.14
C HIS A 284 -6.74 25.46 -6.73
N LYS A 285 -5.51 25.99 -6.65
CA LYS A 285 -5.00 26.56 -5.41
C LYS A 285 -5.55 27.98 -5.26
N ASN A 286 -6.27 28.24 -4.17
CA ASN A 286 -6.66 29.60 -3.78
C ASN A 286 -5.50 30.39 -3.15
N SER A 287 -4.41 29.71 -2.77
CA SER A 287 -3.19 30.29 -2.21
C SER A 287 -1.96 29.50 -2.69
N PRO A 288 -0.80 30.16 -2.96
CA PRO A 288 0.46 29.48 -3.29
C PRO A 288 0.84 28.35 -2.32
N ASP A 289 0.50 28.54 -1.04
CA ASP A 289 0.79 27.62 0.08
C ASP A 289 -0.27 26.52 0.30
N GLY A 290 -1.30 26.46 -0.56
CA GLY A 290 -2.32 25.41 -0.48
C GLY A 290 -1.73 24.01 -0.77
N PRO A 291 -2.38 22.95 -0.28
CA PRO A 291 -1.88 21.58 -0.43
C PRO A 291 -1.74 21.21 -1.91
N ARG A 292 -0.72 20.43 -2.22
CA ARG A 292 -0.41 19.99 -3.59
C ARG A 292 -1.56 19.14 -4.16
N PRO A 293 -1.83 19.27 -5.45
CA PRO A 293 -2.82 18.43 -6.10
C PRO A 293 -2.31 17.03 -6.44
N VAL A 294 -3.25 16.11 -6.59
CA VAL A 294 -3.03 14.77 -7.16
C VAL A 294 -2.39 14.86 -8.53
N ALA A 295 -1.41 13.99 -8.79
CA ALA A 295 -0.83 13.83 -10.11
C ALA A 295 -1.36 12.57 -10.79
N TYR A 296 -1.91 12.75 -11.99
CA TYR A 296 -2.40 11.67 -12.84
C TYR A 296 -1.31 11.34 -13.86
N LEU A 297 -0.84 10.10 -13.86
CA LEU A 297 0.34 9.65 -14.58
C LEU A 297 -0.05 8.66 -15.68
N ALA A 298 0.69 8.69 -16.79
CA ALA A 298 0.73 7.58 -17.74
C ALA A 298 2.04 6.83 -17.55
N LEU A 299 2.01 5.50 -17.64
CA LEU A 299 3.14 4.64 -17.29
C LEU A 299 3.75 4.00 -18.55
N PRO A 300 4.75 4.63 -19.19
CA PRO A 300 5.42 4.12 -20.39
C PRO A 300 6.48 3.08 -20.05
N PHE A 301 6.57 2.02 -20.85
CA PHE A 301 7.63 1.03 -20.73
C PHE A 301 8.98 1.62 -21.15
N THR A 302 9.83 1.94 -20.16
CA THR A 302 11.07 2.73 -20.29
C THR A 302 12.17 2.21 -19.38
N GLY A 303 13.42 2.59 -19.66
CA GLY A 303 14.58 2.28 -18.79
C GLY A 303 15.10 0.85 -18.90
N HIS A 304 14.77 0.16 -20.01
CA HIS A 304 15.27 -1.18 -20.35
C HIS A 304 15.86 -1.17 -21.76
N ARG A 305 16.83 -2.05 -22.05
CA ARG A 305 17.45 -2.13 -23.39
C ARG A 305 16.46 -2.31 -24.54
N HIS A 306 15.30 -2.92 -24.27
CA HIS A 306 14.23 -3.19 -25.25
C HIS A 306 12.96 -2.36 -24.99
N ALA A 307 13.08 -1.26 -24.25
CA ALA A 307 11.95 -0.39 -23.95
C ALA A 307 11.41 0.28 -25.23
N ASP A 308 10.10 0.18 -25.43
CA ASP A 308 9.39 0.70 -26.63
C ASP A 308 8.71 2.06 -26.39
N GLY A 309 8.72 2.56 -25.14
CA GLY A 309 8.11 3.84 -24.78
C GLY A 309 6.60 3.86 -24.74
N ARG A 310 5.94 2.75 -25.07
CA ARG A 310 4.48 2.69 -25.15
C ARG A 310 3.88 2.59 -23.75
N LEU A 311 2.72 3.21 -23.58
CA LEU A 311 1.94 3.17 -22.34
C LEU A 311 1.42 1.75 -22.12
N ARG A 312 1.63 1.24 -20.90
CA ARG A 312 1.08 -0.03 -20.42
C ARG A 312 0.02 0.15 -19.33
N GLY A 313 -0.11 1.36 -18.80
CA GLY A 313 -1.05 1.66 -17.73
C GLY A 313 -1.08 3.13 -17.33
N LEU A 314 -1.85 3.40 -16.29
CA LEU A 314 -2.07 4.71 -15.69
C LEU A 314 -1.71 4.69 -14.20
N GLY A 315 -1.44 5.86 -13.64
CA GLY A 315 -1.12 6.04 -12.23
C GLY A 315 -1.84 7.24 -11.63
N ILE A 316 -2.06 7.21 -10.31
CA ILE A 316 -2.59 8.31 -9.51
C ILE A 316 -1.69 8.44 -8.29
N ALA A 317 -0.88 9.50 -8.25
CA ALA A 317 0.03 9.79 -7.14
C ALA A 317 -0.64 10.74 -6.14
N LEU A 318 -0.75 10.28 -4.89
CA LEU A 318 -1.40 11.02 -3.80
C LEU A 318 -0.37 11.83 -3.01
N PRO A 319 -0.55 13.15 -2.90
CA PRO A 319 0.34 14.03 -2.14
C PRO A 319 0.39 13.64 -0.65
N ARG A 320 1.57 13.77 -0.06
CA ARG A 320 1.79 13.46 1.36
C ARG A 320 0.98 14.37 2.30
N GLU A 321 0.80 15.63 1.92
CA GLU A 321 -0.02 16.61 2.65
C GLU A 321 -1.53 16.48 2.42
N MET A 322 -2.00 15.44 1.73
CA MET A 322 -3.43 15.27 1.44
C MET A 322 -4.26 15.11 2.73
N PRO A 323 -5.35 15.88 2.92
CA PRO A 323 -6.24 15.68 4.05
C PRO A 323 -6.78 14.25 4.13
N ARG A 324 -6.81 13.68 5.34
CA ARG A 324 -7.25 12.28 5.55
C ARG A 324 -8.66 11.99 5.02
N GLN A 325 -9.56 12.98 5.09
CA GLN A 325 -10.93 12.86 4.58
C GLN A 325 -10.95 12.76 3.04
N ASP A 326 -10.23 13.66 2.35
CA ASP A 326 -10.07 13.64 0.89
C ASP A 326 -9.44 12.32 0.44
N ARG A 327 -8.39 11.87 1.14
CA ARG A 327 -7.74 10.57 0.86
C ARG A 327 -8.72 9.41 0.96
N LYS A 328 -9.52 9.35 2.03
CA LYS A 328 -10.53 8.29 2.22
C LYS A 328 -11.60 8.33 1.13
N ALA A 329 -12.10 9.51 0.77
CA ALA A 329 -13.09 9.70 -0.28
C ALA A 329 -12.55 9.25 -1.64
N LEU A 330 -11.33 9.67 -1.98
CA LEU A 330 -10.66 9.31 -3.23
C LEU A 330 -10.39 7.80 -3.34
N LEU A 331 -9.91 7.15 -2.27
CA LEU A 331 -9.72 5.70 -2.24
C LEU A 331 -11.06 4.96 -2.35
N ALA A 332 -12.11 5.45 -1.70
CA ALA A 332 -13.44 4.86 -1.83
C ALA A 332 -13.99 4.97 -3.26
N ALA A 333 -13.81 6.13 -3.91
CA ALA A 333 -14.18 6.36 -5.31
C ALA A 333 -13.42 5.44 -6.26
N LEU A 334 -12.11 5.30 -6.07
CA LEU A 334 -11.25 4.53 -6.97
C LEU A 334 -11.36 3.01 -6.80
N LEU A 335 -11.65 2.52 -5.58
CA LEU A 335 -11.55 1.10 -5.26
C LEU A 335 -12.89 0.43 -4.96
N ARG A 336 -13.93 1.19 -4.57
CA ARG A 336 -15.17 0.61 -4.01
C ARG A 336 -16.44 1.03 -4.74
N HIS A 337 -16.55 2.29 -5.14
CA HIS A 337 -17.75 2.81 -5.80
C HIS A 337 -17.94 2.15 -7.18
N ASP A 338 -19.14 1.63 -7.45
CA ASP A 338 -19.48 0.87 -8.67
C ASP A 338 -18.47 -0.22 -9.06
N GLY A 339 -17.84 -0.84 -8.06
CA GLY A 339 -16.83 -1.88 -8.26
C GLY A 339 -15.42 -1.37 -8.56
N GLY A 340 -15.16 -0.06 -8.45
CA GLY A 340 -13.87 0.59 -8.62
C GLY A 340 -13.60 1.08 -10.05
N LEU A 341 -12.46 1.76 -10.24
CA LEU A 341 -12.00 2.21 -11.55
C LEU A 341 -11.59 1.02 -12.42
N ARG A 342 -12.50 0.61 -13.32
CA ARG A 342 -12.33 -0.57 -14.19
C ARG A 342 -12.14 -0.26 -15.66
N TRP A 343 -12.37 0.97 -16.09
CA TRP A 343 -12.22 1.34 -17.49
C TRP A 343 -12.00 2.85 -17.65
N ILE A 344 -11.44 3.24 -18.79
CA ILE A 344 -11.37 4.63 -19.26
C ILE A 344 -11.72 4.66 -20.75
N ARG A 345 -12.25 5.78 -21.26
CA ARG A 345 -12.61 5.90 -22.68
C ARG A 345 -11.85 7.04 -23.34
N GLN A 346 -11.13 6.77 -24.44
CA GLN A 346 -10.55 7.82 -25.30
C GLN A 346 -11.66 8.62 -26.02
N ALA A 347 -11.37 9.79 -26.60
CA ALA A 347 -12.41 10.64 -27.19
C ALA A 347 -13.29 9.94 -28.22
N ASP A 348 -12.67 9.16 -29.10
CA ASP A 348 -13.33 8.46 -30.20
C ASP A 348 -13.05 6.95 -30.16
N GLY A 349 -12.72 6.42 -28.98
CA GLY A 349 -12.29 5.03 -28.80
C GLY A 349 -13.24 4.18 -27.97
N GLU A 350 -13.10 2.86 -28.11
CA GLU A 350 -13.77 1.89 -27.24
C GLU A 350 -13.31 2.05 -25.77
N PRO A 351 -14.13 1.61 -24.80
CA PRO A 351 -13.68 1.50 -23.41
C PRO A 351 -12.41 0.66 -23.30
N LEU A 352 -11.42 1.22 -22.63
CA LEU A 352 -10.18 0.58 -22.29
C LEU A 352 -10.26 0.05 -20.87
N ASP A 353 -10.24 -1.27 -20.73
CA ASP A 353 -10.25 -1.90 -19.42
C ASP A 353 -8.97 -1.58 -18.62
N LEU A 354 -9.19 -1.31 -17.34
CA LEU A 354 -8.20 -1.01 -16.33
C LEU A 354 -8.26 -2.08 -15.25
N VAL A 355 -7.09 -2.63 -14.93
CA VAL A 355 -6.94 -3.57 -13.83
C VAL A 355 -6.01 -2.94 -12.80
N ARG A 356 -6.48 -2.82 -11.56
CA ARG A 356 -5.67 -2.30 -10.46
C ARG A 356 -4.48 -3.23 -10.23
N VAL A 357 -3.27 -2.68 -10.27
CA VAL A 357 -2.04 -3.41 -9.92
C VAL A 357 -1.87 -3.34 -8.41
N SER A 358 -2.41 -4.32 -7.69
CA SER A 358 -2.21 -4.42 -6.25
C SER A 358 -0.73 -4.69 -5.95
N PRO A 359 -0.17 -4.14 -4.85
CA PRO A 359 1.13 -4.58 -4.32
C PRO A 359 1.19 -6.08 -3.98
N ALA A 360 0.06 -6.81 -4.03
CA ALA A 360 -0.01 -8.27 -3.87
C ALA A 360 0.49 -9.04 -5.08
N ASP A 361 0.03 -8.66 -6.27
CA ASP A 361 0.27 -9.42 -7.49
C ASP A 361 1.21 -8.66 -8.42
N GLN A 362 1.94 -7.66 -7.91
CA GLN A 362 2.77 -6.77 -8.71
C GLN A 362 3.74 -7.55 -9.63
N ASP A 363 4.26 -8.69 -9.18
CA ASP A 363 5.19 -9.54 -9.92
C ASP A 363 4.54 -10.24 -11.13
N SER A 364 3.22 -10.39 -11.10
CA SER A 364 2.40 -10.86 -12.24
C SER A 364 2.19 -9.78 -13.30
N TRP A 365 2.55 -8.52 -12.99
CA TRP A 365 2.40 -7.38 -13.89
C TRP A 365 3.74 -6.93 -14.47
N PRO A 366 3.75 -6.34 -15.69
CA PRO A 366 4.95 -5.73 -16.24
C PRO A 366 5.53 -4.69 -15.28
N GLN A 367 6.86 -4.69 -15.10
CA GLN A 367 7.54 -3.78 -14.17
C GLN A 367 7.07 -2.32 -14.28
N THR A 368 6.82 -1.81 -15.48
CA THR A 368 6.40 -0.42 -15.70
C THR A 368 5.07 -0.02 -15.04
N VAL A 369 4.18 -0.96 -14.72
CA VAL A 369 2.92 -0.66 -14.01
C VAL A 369 3.00 -0.98 -12.52
N GLN A 370 4.11 -1.56 -12.06
CA GLN A 370 4.34 -1.79 -10.64
C GLN A 370 4.66 -0.46 -9.94
N PRO A 371 4.05 -0.16 -8.78
CA PRO A 371 4.32 1.08 -8.05
C PRO A 371 5.79 1.26 -7.65
N GLY A 372 6.48 0.16 -7.30
CA GLY A 372 7.89 0.18 -6.86
C GLY A 372 8.86 0.73 -7.91
N THR A 373 8.55 0.53 -9.20
CA THR A 373 9.33 1.04 -10.34
C THR A 373 9.47 2.56 -10.35
N TRP A 374 8.51 3.27 -9.76
CA TRP A 374 8.44 4.73 -9.76
C TRP A 374 8.74 5.35 -8.40
N GLN A 375 8.66 4.57 -7.32
CA GLN A 375 8.81 5.05 -5.93
C GLN A 375 10.16 4.69 -5.29
N GLY A 376 10.92 3.77 -5.89
CA GLY A 376 12.22 3.34 -5.36
C GLY A 376 13.16 4.52 -5.08
N PRO A 377 13.85 4.54 -3.93
CA PRO A 377 14.77 5.63 -3.59
C PRO A 377 15.94 5.67 -4.57
N SER A 378 16.23 6.84 -5.14
CA SER A 378 17.40 7.03 -6.00
C SER A 378 17.95 8.45 -5.88
N THR A 379 19.27 8.58 -6.03
CA THR A 379 19.93 9.88 -6.23
C THR A 379 19.78 10.36 -7.67
N VAL A 380 19.54 9.47 -8.64
CA VAL A 380 19.48 9.82 -10.06
C VAL A 380 18.10 9.55 -10.64
N TRP A 381 17.52 10.57 -11.26
CA TRP A 381 16.18 10.53 -11.84
C TRP A 381 16.18 11.09 -13.25
N THR A 382 15.61 10.33 -14.20
CA THR A 382 15.59 10.72 -15.61
C THR A 382 14.16 10.74 -16.14
N THR A 383 13.79 11.82 -16.82
CA THR A 383 12.44 11.97 -17.39
C THR A 383 12.18 10.91 -18.47
N VAL A 384 11.07 10.18 -18.31
CA VAL A 384 10.54 9.22 -19.28
C VAL A 384 9.50 9.83 -20.20
N LEU A 385 8.90 10.96 -19.80
CA LEU A 385 7.98 11.77 -20.59
C LEU A 385 8.49 13.21 -20.60
N PRO A 386 8.40 13.96 -21.72
CA PRO A 386 8.93 15.32 -21.81
C PRO A 386 8.44 16.21 -20.66
N MET A 387 9.37 16.89 -19.99
CA MET A 387 9.07 17.91 -18.99
C MET A 387 8.77 19.22 -19.70
N VAL A 388 7.62 19.83 -19.40
CA VAL A 388 7.30 21.19 -19.85
C VAL A 388 7.77 22.17 -18.79
N LEU A 389 8.62 23.13 -19.15
CA LEU A 389 9.16 24.11 -18.20
C LEU A 389 8.02 24.90 -17.50
N ASP A 390 8.29 25.39 -16.29
CA ASP A 390 7.32 26.20 -15.54
C ASP A 390 7.18 27.62 -16.08
N ARG A 391 8.24 28.14 -16.73
CA ARG A 391 8.34 29.51 -17.24
C ARG A 391 9.16 29.54 -18.53
N PHE A 392 9.02 30.61 -19.31
CA PHE A 392 9.89 30.82 -20.46
C PHE A 392 11.32 31.11 -19.99
N PRO A 393 12.32 30.38 -20.50
CA PRO A 393 13.71 30.66 -20.17
C PRO A 393 14.10 32.01 -20.81
N LYS A 394 14.92 32.79 -20.10
CA LYS A 394 15.41 34.08 -20.61
C LYS A 394 16.36 33.90 -21.80
N LYS A 395 17.09 32.79 -21.81
CA LYS A 395 18.05 32.39 -22.84
C LYS A 395 17.93 30.90 -23.12
N TYR A 396 18.24 30.50 -24.36
CA TYR A 396 18.18 29.12 -24.82
C TYR A 396 19.55 28.45 -24.72
N ASP A 397 20.16 28.53 -23.54
CA ASP A 397 21.41 27.86 -23.18
C ASP A 397 21.21 26.87 -22.04
N GLU A 398 22.09 25.88 -21.96
CA GLU A 398 22.00 24.76 -21.02
C GLU A 398 21.96 25.22 -19.55
N ALA A 399 22.78 26.20 -19.17
CA ALA A 399 22.86 26.68 -17.80
C ALA A 399 21.55 27.35 -17.34
N THR A 400 20.94 28.17 -18.20
CA THR A 400 19.66 28.83 -17.92
C THR A 400 18.52 27.80 -17.78
N TRP A 401 18.53 26.76 -18.60
CA TRP A 401 17.55 25.67 -18.51
C TRP A 401 17.76 24.84 -17.26
N ALA A 402 19.00 24.46 -16.94
CA ALA A 402 19.36 23.73 -15.73
C ALA A 402 18.90 24.47 -14.47
N HIS A 403 19.13 25.78 -14.39
CA HIS A 403 18.65 26.61 -13.28
C HIS A 403 17.12 26.63 -13.19
N SER A 404 16.42 26.71 -14.33
CA SER A 404 14.95 26.69 -14.37
C SER A 404 14.40 25.34 -13.90
N VAL A 405 15.08 24.25 -14.23
CA VAL A 405 14.73 22.88 -13.79
C VAL A 405 15.00 22.70 -12.30
N ALA A 406 16.13 23.18 -11.77
CA ALA A 406 16.42 23.16 -10.34
C ALA A 406 15.36 23.92 -9.53
N ALA A 407 14.94 25.10 -10.00
CA ALA A 407 13.83 25.84 -9.40
C ALA A 407 12.50 25.06 -9.46
N SER A 408 12.27 24.28 -10.53
CA SER A 408 11.11 23.38 -10.64
C SER A 408 11.15 22.26 -9.61
N CYS A 409 12.32 21.67 -9.33
CA CYS A 409 12.51 20.66 -8.29
C CYS A 409 12.13 21.21 -6.90
N VAL A 410 12.66 22.38 -6.53
CA VAL A 410 12.36 23.02 -5.25
C VAL A 410 10.86 23.35 -5.13
N ALA A 411 10.26 23.92 -6.18
CA ALA A 411 8.81 24.17 -6.21
C ALA A 411 7.97 22.88 -6.19
N ALA A 412 8.53 21.76 -6.66
CA ALA A 412 7.91 20.45 -6.58
C ALA A 412 8.03 19.80 -5.19
N GLY A 413 8.73 20.43 -4.24
CA GLY A 413 8.97 19.88 -2.90
C GLY A 413 10.11 18.85 -2.87
N LEU A 414 10.98 18.87 -3.87
CA LEU A 414 12.17 18.02 -3.96
C LEU A 414 13.41 18.82 -3.53
N PRO A 415 14.50 18.15 -3.11
CA PRO A 415 15.78 18.82 -2.88
C PRO A 415 16.26 19.58 -4.11
N GLU A 416 17.09 20.59 -3.89
CA GLU A 416 17.85 21.20 -4.98
C GLU A 416 18.81 20.14 -5.57
N PRO A 417 18.76 19.86 -6.89
CA PRO A 417 19.62 18.88 -7.51
C PRO A 417 21.08 19.37 -7.53
N ALA A 418 22.02 18.49 -7.22
CA ALA A 418 23.46 18.74 -7.32
C ALA A 418 23.92 18.85 -8.79
N GLN A 419 23.27 18.12 -9.70
CA GLN A 419 23.53 18.19 -11.13
C GLN A 419 22.23 18.08 -11.93
N VAL A 420 22.14 18.88 -13.00
CA VAL A 420 21.05 18.82 -13.97
C VAL A 420 21.63 18.73 -15.37
N GLN A 421 21.32 17.65 -16.08
CA GLN A 421 21.58 17.50 -17.51
C GLN A 421 20.28 17.73 -18.28
N VAL A 422 20.32 18.57 -19.31
CA VAL A 422 19.16 18.91 -20.13
C VAL A 422 19.34 18.41 -21.56
N SER A 423 18.33 17.71 -22.07
CA SER A 423 18.23 17.34 -23.49
C SER A 423 16.99 17.98 -24.12
N PRO A 424 17.16 19.03 -24.96
CA PRO A 424 16.03 19.74 -25.55
C PRO A 424 15.19 18.92 -26.54
N ARG A 425 15.73 17.84 -27.11
CA ARG A 425 15.10 17.10 -28.22
C ARG A 425 14.93 15.61 -27.97
N TYR A 426 15.97 14.95 -27.43
CA TYR A 426 16.03 13.50 -27.36
C TYR A 426 15.75 12.98 -25.95
N GLY A 427 15.08 11.83 -25.87
CA GLY A 427 14.96 11.09 -24.63
C GLY A 427 16.33 10.72 -24.07
N LEU A 428 16.50 10.83 -22.75
CA LEU A 428 17.75 10.49 -22.05
C LEU A 428 17.78 9.04 -21.53
N THR A 429 16.70 8.28 -21.74
CA THR A 429 16.58 6.89 -21.32
C THR A 429 15.93 6.06 -22.44
N PRO A 430 16.29 4.76 -22.59
CA PRO A 430 15.62 3.88 -23.54
C PRO A 430 14.09 3.92 -23.42
N GLY A 431 13.42 4.01 -24.56
CA GLY A 431 11.97 4.14 -24.68
C GLY A 431 11.42 5.55 -24.42
N ALA A 432 12.19 6.53 -23.94
CA ALA A 432 11.68 7.89 -23.83
C ALA A 432 11.42 8.48 -25.23
N PRO A 433 10.21 9.03 -25.48
CA PRO A 433 9.88 9.61 -26.78
C PRO A 433 10.68 10.90 -27.01
N GLY A 434 10.86 11.29 -28.28
CA GLY A 434 11.40 12.61 -28.61
C GLY A 434 10.44 13.73 -28.22
N VAL A 435 10.99 14.92 -28.00
CA VAL A 435 10.22 16.14 -27.67
C VAL A 435 9.48 16.68 -28.89
N ASP A 436 10.08 16.53 -30.08
CA ASP A 436 9.55 17.08 -31.32
C ASP A 436 8.18 16.46 -31.65
N GLY A 437 7.15 17.32 -31.74
CA GLY A 437 5.77 16.90 -32.01
C GLY A 437 5.04 16.21 -30.85
N PHE A 438 5.64 16.15 -29.66
CA PHE A 438 4.97 15.60 -28.49
C PHE A 438 3.89 16.56 -27.96
N PRO A 439 2.68 16.10 -27.62
CA PRO A 439 1.64 16.97 -27.08
C PRO A 439 2.04 17.58 -25.72
N VAL A 440 2.20 18.91 -25.69
CA VAL A 440 2.53 19.70 -24.48
C VAL A 440 1.41 20.66 -24.05
N ARG A 441 0.35 20.76 -24.85
CA ARG A 441 -0.79 21.66 -24.63
C ARG A 441 -2.00 20.86 -24.15
N ARG A 442 -2.69 21.35 -23.13
CA ARG A 442 -3.94 20.74 -22.65
C ARG A 442 -5.16 21.38 -23.32
N LYS A 443 -5.11 22.68 -23.61
CA LYS A 443 -6.22 23.43 -24.20
C LYS A 443 -5.83 23.99 -25.57
N LEU A 444 -6.80 24.04 -26.48
CA LEU A 444 -6.65 24.72 -27.76
C LEU A 444 -6.35 26.21 -27.50
N GLY A 445 -5.29 26.74 -28.12
CA GLY A 445 -4.84 28.12 -27.92
C GLY A 445 -3.83 28.35 -26.78
N GLU A 446 -3.50 27.33 -25.98
CA GLU A 446 -2.44 27.44 -24.97
C GLU A 446 -1.08 27.69 -25.61
N ARG A 447 -0.34 28.70 -25.14
CA ARG A 447 1.01 28.99 -25.62
C ARG A 447 1.95 27.86 -25.15
N PRO A 448 2.64 27.15 -26.06
CA PRO A 448 3.52 26.06 -25.65
C PRO A 448 4.74 26.64 -24.93
N LEU A 449 4.95 26.22 -23.69
CA LEU A 449 6.22 26.42 -23.01
C LEU A 449 7.25 25.44 -23.61
N PRO A 450 8.55 25.79 -23.61
CA PRO A 450 9.58 24.86 -24.04
C PRO A 450 9.53 23.57 -23.21
N SER A 451 9.88 22.46 -23.85
CA SER A 451 9.94 21.15 -23.20
C SER A 451 11.28 20.48 -23.48
N CYS A 452 11.69 19.60 -22.58
CA CYS A 452 12.94 18.86 -22.65
C CYS A 452 12.84 17.56 -21.85
N HIS A 453 13.81 16.68 -22.07
CA HIS A 453 14.16 15.66 -21.09
C HIS A 453 15.24 16.19 -20.15
N VAL A 454 15.20 15.73 -18.90
CA VAL A 454 16.22 16.04 -17.90
C VAL A 454 16.67 14.78 -17.20
N ARG A 455 17.95 14.77 -16.80
CA ARG A 455 18.54 13.82 -15.86
C ARG A 455 19.04 14.61 -14.66
N LEU A 456 18.57 14.24 -13.49
CA LEU A 456 18.78 14.92 -12.22
C LEU A 456 19.64 14.07 -11.32
N THR A 457 20.59 14.68 -10.63
CA THR A 457 21.32 14.03 -9.53
C THR A 457 21.07 14.83 -8.26
N PHE A 458 20.46 14.20 -7.25
CA PHE A 458 20.22 14.77 -5.93
C PHE A 458 21.38 14.45 -4.99
N PRO A 459 21.65 15.31 -3.99
CA PRO A 459 22.72 15.10 -3.01
C PRO A 459 22.44 13.93 -2.04
N ALA A 460 21.18 13.49 -1.94
CA ALA A 460 20.74 12.35 -1.14
C ALA A 460 19.69 11.55 -1.92
N PRO A 461 19.50 10.24 -1.64
CA PRO A 461 18.46 9.46 -2.28
C PRO A 461 17.09 10.07 -2.00
N VAL A 462 16.24 10.18 -3.03
CA VAL A 462 14.87 10.73 -2.93
C VAL A 462 13.87 9.61 -3.25
N THR A 463 12.79 9.47 -2.47
CA THR A 463 11.67 8.57 -2.83
C THR A 463 10.77 9.21 -3.88
N GLY A 464 10.29 8.41 -4.84
CA GLY A 464 9.41 8.88 -5.90
C GLY A 464 7.91 8.75 -5.56
N PRO A 465 7.02 8.95 -6.55
CA PRO A 465 7.32 9.35 -7.93
C PRO A 465 7.86 10.79 -8.03
N VAL A 466 8.91 10.98 -8.84
CA VAL A 466 9.42 12.31 -9.20
C VAL A 466 8.74 12.77 -10.49
N VAL A 467 8.02 13.90 -10.43
CA VAL A 467 7.30 14.47 -11.56
C VAL A 467 7.47 16.00 -11.59
N LEU A 468 7.91 16.55 -12.71
CA LEU A 468 8.37 17.94 -12.80
C LEU A 468 7.67 18.77 -13.89
N GLY A 469 7.77 20.09 -13.72
CA GLY A 469 7.30 21.07 -14.70
C GLY A 469 5.83 21.48 -14.54
N SER A 470 5.37 22.29 -15.51
CA SER A 470 4.05 22.94 -15.45
C SER A 470 2.89 21.99 -15.73
N LYS A 471 3.19 20.80 -16.25
CA LYS A 471 2.21 19.77 -16.63
C LYS A 471 2.34 18.49 -15.79
N LYS A 472 3.06 18.55 -14.67
CA LYS A 472 3.28 17.41 -13.74
C LYS A 472 2.00 16.73 -13.27
N ASN A 473 0.93 17.48 -13.02
CA ASN A 473 -0.34 16.89 -12.55
C ASN A 473 -1.08 16.08 -13.63
N PHE A 474 -0.62 16.17 -14.88
CA PHE A 474 -1.11 15.44 -16.05
C PHE A 474 -0.04 14.49 -16.63
N GLY A 475 0.94 14.11 -15.80
CA GLY A 475 1.87 13.03 -16.10
C GLY A 475 3.09 13.40 -16.95
N LEU A 476 3.15 14.62 -17.50
CA LEU A 476 4.36 15.10 -18.18
C LEU A 476 5.47 15.40 -17.17
N GLY A 477 6.71 15.20 -17.60
CA GLY A 477 7.88 15.32 -16.72
C GLY A 477 7.98 14.21 -15.66
N LEU A 478 7.27 13.09 -15.84
CA LEU A 478 7.46 11.88 -15.04
C LEU A 478 8.90 11.39 -15.20
N CYS A 479 9.56 11.13 -14.08
CA CYS A 479 10.91 10.59 -14.02
C CYS A 479 10.90 9.14 -13.55
N ARG A 480 11.87 8.37 -14.02
CA ARG A 480 12.18 7.04 -13.54
C ARG A 480 13.47 7.10 -12.72
N PRO A 481 13.56 6.37 -11.59
CA PRO A 481 14.81 6.24 -10.87
C PRO A 481 15.78 5.43 -11.75
N GLU A 482 17.00 5.91 -11.92
CA GLU A 482 18.06 5.05 -12.42
C GLU A 482 18.49 4.15 -11.27
N PRO A 483 18.54 2.81 -11.46
CA PRO A 483 19.22 1.96 -10.51
C PRO A 483 20.66 2.47 -10.41
N GLY A 484 21.22 2.54 -9.20
CA GLY A 484 22.61 2.94 -9.02
C GLY A 484 23.47 2.10 -9.98
N PHE A 485 23.96 2.74 -11.03
CA PHE A 485 24.73 2.08 -12.07
C PHE A 485 26.08 1.76 -11.45
N GLN A 486 26.20 0.60 -10.80
CA GLN A 486 27.50 -0.04 -10.69
C GLN A 486 27.79 -0.52 -12.11
N GLU A 487 28.82 0.06 -12.72
CA GLU A 487 29.47 -0.55 -13.88
C GLU A 487 29.81 -1.98 -13.47
N ASP A 488 29.02 -2.95 -13.95
CA ASP A 488 29.50 -4.32 -14.03
C ASP A 488 30.60 -4.29 -15.10
N ASP A 489 31.84 -4.13 -14.65
CA ASP A 489 33.03 -4.55 -15.37
C ASP A 489 32.87 -6.04 -15.71
N GLN A 490 32.52 -6.32 -16.96
CA GLN A 490 32.88 -7.56 -17.66
C GLN A 490 32.76 -7.43 -19.19
#